data_AF-A0A9P1IF66-F1
#
_entry.id   AF-A0A9P1IF66-F1
#
_cell.length_a   1.000
_cell.length_b   1.000
_cell.length_c   1.000
_cell.angle_alpha   90.00
_cell.angle_beta   90.00
_cell.angle_gamma   90.00
#
_symmetry.space_group_name_H-M   'P 1'
#
loop_
_entity.id
_entity.type
_entity.pdbx_description
1 polymer ?
#
loop_
_entity_poly.entity_id
_entity_poly.type
_entity_poly.pdbx_seq_one_letter_code
_entity_poly.pdbx_strand_id
1 'polypeptide(L)'
;MTVTPKKERMGRRKSDPGTVGNRSNADKIATCELPWGGTRMVALGPLDLTQLSGSFVGQSTLLDLFNMFERKLNSVIEDEPIEKLLNKTLQRGGDMYFDNLCRTLHGVSEVCLPAVLKNLLIWYEKYEETLSLSMLATGLSNENRNKLVKKLLAINYLFCLVLIEILPQVEFHLPQCDVYIKKILDICFRNVQYKEVAQLGINNTNHLVVAETYGEVIGVLSGPYFSHIHRIFMTHINELKKDISQIASHQIIALIMAMKFVKIKTNQVEDFEIGVKFLDDLASLMLEVKDKDVKHAVMGLLVEILLPVAAQIKRETNIPALISLVSKLYLPTNEMTSKKQHKLAAFPLQTCLLCVSQKHFFLANWVPFLNICLSHLKNNHLQVARVALESLYRLLWVYMIRNNADGNAATRSRLESICGSLFPKGKSIYW
;
A
#
# COMPACT_ATOMS: atom_id res chain seq x y z
N MET A 1 30.46 -13.57 76.09
CA MET A 1 31.16 -12.97 74.93
C MET A 1 30.59 -13.60 73.68
N THR A 2 29.98 -12.76 72.84
CA THR A 2 29.93 -12.78 71.36
C THR A 2 30.78 -13.88 70.69
N VAL A 3 30.34 -14.58 69.64
CA VAL A 3 30.12 -14.06 68.26
C VAL A 3 29.33 -15.09 67.42
N THR A 4 28.48 -14.56 66.52
CA THR A 4 27.67 -15.22 65.48
C THR A 4 28.48 -15.85 64.33
N PRO A 5 28.02 -16.95 63.70
CA PRO A 5 28.51 -17.37 62.39
C PRO A 5 27.53 -17.10 61.24
N LYS A 6 28.13 -16.58 60.17
CA LYS A 6 27.78 -16.51 58.73
C LYS A 6 26.42 -17.04 58.24
N LYS A 7 25.71 -16.14 57.54
CA LYS A 7 24.56 -16.36 56.66
C LYS A 7 24.94 -17.22 55.44
N GLU A 8 24.35 -18.40 55.32
CA GLU A 8 24.37 -19.22 54.10
C GLU A 8 23.51 -18.56 53.01
N ARG A 9 24.07 -18.40 51.81
CA ARG A 9 23.32 -18.13 50.58
C ARG A 9 23.01 -19.45 49.90
N MET A 10 21.82 -20.00 50.13
CA MET A 10 21.29 -21.05 49.25
C MET A 10 20.58 -20.40 48.06
N GLY A 11 21.06 -20.70 46.86
CA GLY A 11 20.39 -20.37 45.61
C GLY A 11 19.07 -21.14 45.48
N ARG A 12 17.97 -20.40 45.26
CA ARG A 12 16.71 -20.98 44.82
C ARG A 12 16.60 -20.88 43.31
N ARG A 13 16.98 -21.97 42.62
CA ARG A 13 16.32 -22.36 41.37
C ARG A 13 15.03 -23.07 41.76
N LYS A 14 13.90 -22.58 41.27
CA LYS A 14 12.79 -23.40 40.71
C LYS A 14 11.73 -22.47 40.16
N SER A 15 11.60 -22.53 38.84
CA SER A 15 10.38 -22.28 38.09
C SER A 15 9.23 -23.09 38.70
N ASP A 16 8.29 -22.40 39.33
CA ASP A 16 6.95 -22.92 39.60
C ASP A 16 5.95 -22.02 38.86
N PRO A 17 5.20 -22.55 37.88
CA PRO A 17 4.10 -21.85 37.25
C PRO A 17 2.84 -22.09 38.10
N GLY A 18 2.42 -21.10 38.87
CA GLY A 18 1.10 -21.17 39.49
C GLY A 18 1.04 -20.58 40.88
N THR A 19 0.64 -19.31 40.94
CA THR A 19 -0.27 -18.80 41.96
C THR A 19 -0.90 -17.52 41.41
N VAL A 20 -1.97 -17.66 40.63
CA VAL A 20 -2.91 -16.56 40.44
C VAL A 20 -3.70 -16.46 41.74
N GLY A 21 -3.28 -15.56 42.62
CA GLY A 21 -4.02 -15.27 43.85
C GLY A 21 -5.31 -14.55 43.50
N ASN A 22 -6.44 -15.25 43.60
CA ASN A 22 -7.77 -14.64 43.51
C ASN A 22 -7.93 -13.61 44.64
N ARG A 23 -7.97 -12.32 44.30
CA ARG A 23 -8.47 -11.27 45.18
C ARG A 23 -9.78 -10.71 44.62
N SER A 24 -10.66 -10.41 45.56
CA SER A 24 -12.08 -10.12 45.44
C SER A 24 -12.44 -8.95 44.52
N ASN A 25 -13.69 -8.98 44.03
CA ASN A 25 -14.41 -7.96 43.27
C ASN A 25 -14.22 -6.52 43.81
N ALA A 26 -13.25 -5.81 43.26
CA ALA A 26 -13.22 -4.36 43.06
C ALA A 26 -11.95 -4.09 42.22
N ASP A 27 -12.11 -3.57 41.00
CA ASP A 27 -11.05 -3.25 40.03
C ASP A 27 -10.06 -4.38 39.72
N LYS A 28 -10.44 -5.23 38.75
CA LYS A 28 -9.66 -6.40 38.35
C LYS A 28 -8.39 -5.99 37.58
N ILE A 29 -7.33 -5.59 38.27
CA ILE A 29 -5.99 -5.48 37.69
C ILE A 29 -5.28 -6.82 37.87
N ALA A 30 -5.10 -7.58 36.79
CA ALA A 30 -4.24 -8.75 36.78
C ALA A 30 -2.79 -8.31 36.63
N THR A 31 -1.94 -8.74 37.55
CA THR A 31 -0.49 -8.56 37.46
C THR A 31 0.12 -9.85 36.93
N CYS A 32 0.83 -9.75 35.81
CA CYS A 32 1.55 -10.89 35.22
C CYS A 32 3.00 -10.49 34.95
N GLU A 33 3.94 -11.29 35.44
CA GLU A 33 5.33 -11.21 35.01
C GLU A 33 5.47 -11.95 33.68
N LEU A 34 5.83 -11.20 32.65
CA LEU A 34 6.05 -11.78 31.33
C LEU A 34 7.38 -12.56 31.29
N PRO A 35 7.50 -13.62 30.47
CA PRO A 35 8.70 -14.47 30.40
C PRO A 35 9.99 -13.72 30.05
N TRP A 36 9.87 -12.52 29.45
CA TRP A 36 10.98 -11.64 29.07
C TRP A 36 11.24 -10.50 30.07
N GLY A 37 10.62 -10.57 31.26
CA GLY A 37 10.82 -9.62 32.35
C GLY A 37 9.88 -8.41 32.31
N GLY A 38 9.53 -7.93 33.51
CA GLY A 38 8.64 -6.79 33.74
C GLY A 38 7.23 -7.21 34.15
N THR A 39 6.79 -6.72 35.31
CA THR A 39 5.41 -6.87 35.80
C THR A 39 4.49 -5.97 34.98
N ARG A 40 3.57 -6.56 34.21
CA ARG A 40 2.51 -5.80 33.54
C ARG A 40 1.22 -5.88 34.33
N MET A 41 0.62 -4.73 34.56
CA MET A 41 -0.71 -4.57 35.12
C MET A 41 -1.71 -4.50 33.96
N VAL A 42 -2.54 -5.52 33.81
CA VAL A 42 -3.61 -5.58 32.82
C VAL A 42 -4.92 -5.32 33.55
N ALA A 43 -5.60 -4.23 33.22
CA ALA A 43 -6.98 -4.03 33.66
C ALA A 43 -7.86 -5.06 32.93
N LEU A 44 -8.24 -6.12 33.64
CA LEU A 44 -9.28 -7.02 33.19
C LEU A 44 -10.58 -6.20 33.24
N GLY A 45 -11.14 -5.87 32.07
CA GLY A 45 -12.50 -5.36 31.98
C GLY A 45 -13.51 -6.40 32.52
N PRO A 46 -14.80 -6.32 32.12
CA PRO A 46 -15.77 -7.37 32.43
C PRO A 46 -15.49 -8.61 31.56
N LEU A 47 -14.31 -9.20 31.71
CA LEU A 47 -13.88 -10.39 31.00
C LEU A 47 -14.32 -11.61 31.81
N ASP A 48 -15.07 -12.49 31.16
CA ASP A 48 -15.52 -13.76 31.72
C ASP A 48 -14.41 -14.80 31.58
N LEU A 49 -13.73 -15.08 32.69
CA LEU A 49 -12.63 -16.05 32.77
C LEU A 49 -13.11 -17.51 32.65
N THR A 50 -14.42 -17.75 32.63
CA THR A 50 -14.99 -19.09 32.41
C THR A 50 -15.16 -19.42 30.92
N GLN A 51 -14.93 -18.44 30.05
CA GLN A 51 -15.03 -18.57 28.61
C GLN A 51 -13.91 -19.43 28.02
N LEU A 52 -14.18 -20.08 26.89
CA LEU A 52 -13.18 -20.80 26.11
C LEU A 52 -12.00 -19.88 25.76
N SER A 53 -10.78 -20.40 25.95
CA SER A 53 -9.53 -19.66 25.82
C SER A 53 -9.39 -18.90 24.49
N GLY A 54 -9.79 -19.50 23.36
CA GLY A 54 -9.74 -18.83 22.06
C GLY A 54 -10.65 -17.59 21.97
N SER A 55 -11.86 -17.69 22.50
CA SER A 55 -12.80 -16.57 22.50
C SER A 55 -12.40 -15.48 23.49
N PHE A 56 -11.82 -15.87 24.64
CA PHE A 56 -11.23 -14.93 25.59
C PHE A 56 -10.07 -14.14 24.93
N VAL A 57 -9.16 -14.82 24.25
CA VAL A 57 -8.01 -14.19 23.57
C VAL A 57 -8.48 -13.21 22.50
N GLY A 58 -9.43 -13.60 21.65
CA GLY A 58 -9.97 -12.72 20.61
C GLY A 58 -10.63 -11.46 21.19
N GLN A 59 -11.46 -11.61 22.22
CA GLN A 59 -12.12 -10.48 22.88
C GLN A 59 -11.14 -9.56 23.60
N SER A 60 -10.19 -10.12 24.36
CA SER A 60 -9.17 -9.32 25.07
C SER A 60 -8.30 -8.53 24.10
N THR A 61 -7.88 -9.16 23.00
CA THR A 61 -7.05 -8.50 21.97
C THR A 61 -7.79 -7.32 21.33
N LEU A 62 -9.07 -7.50 20.99
CA LEU A 62 -9.90 -6.42 20.42
C LEU A 62 -10.16 -5.30 21.43
N LEU A 63 -10.40 -5.64 22.70
CA LEU A 63 -10.59 -4.65 23.76
C LEU A 63 -9.34 -3.80 23.95
N ASP A 64 -8.17 -4.43 24.02
CA ASP A 64 -6.88 -3.73 24.10
C ASP A 64 -6.64 -2.86 22.86
N LEU A 65 -7.07 -3.30 21.69
CA LEU A 65 -6.93 -2.55 20.44
C LEU A 65 -7.77 -1.29 20.46
N PHE A 66 -9.04 -1.39 20.84
CA PHE A 66 -9.92 -0.23 20.92
C PHE A 66 -9.47 0.75 22.02
N ASN A 67 -9.00 0.24 23.17
CA ASN A 67 -8.38 1.09 24.20
C ASN A 67 -7.14 1.83 23.67
N MET A 68 -6.32 1.17 22.85
CA MET A 68 -5.16 1.79 22.22
C MET A 68 -5.58 2.83 21.17
N PHE A 69 -6.63 2.57 20.40
CA PHE A 69 -7.20 3.54 19.48
C PHE A 69 -7.65 4.81 20.21
N GLU A 70 -8.40 4.71 21.31
CA GLU A 70 -8.80 5.89 22.08
C GLU A 70 -7.60 6.73 22.54
N ARG A 71 -6.56 6.08 23.08
CA ARG A 71 -5.33 6.76 23.51
C ARG A 71 -4.65 7.48 22.34
N LYS A 72 -4.51 6.81 21.20
CA LYS A 72 -3.89 7.39 20.00
C LYS A 72 -4.73 8.53 19.42
N LEU A 73 -6.05 8.39 19.41
CA LEU A 73 -6.97 9.44 18.93
C LEU A 73 -6.92 10.67 19.83
N ASN A 74 -6.88 10.51 21.15
CA ASN A 74 -6.72 11.64 22.07
C ASN A 74 -5.38 12.34 21.84
N SER A 75 -4.29 11.59 21.70
CA SER A 75 -2.98 12.19 21.45
C SER A 75 -2.92 13.00 20.14
N VAL A 76 -3.54 12.51 19.06
CA VAL A 76 -3.62 13.23 17.78
C VAL A 76 -4.40 14.56 17.87
N ILE A 77 -5.34 14.68 18.82
CA ILE A 77 -6.24 15.83 18.94
C ILE A 77 -5.80 16.82 20.02
N GLU A 78 -5.29 16.31 21.14
CA GLU A 78 -4.95 17.11 22.32
C GLU A 78 -3.46 17.50 22.37
N ASP A 79 -2.56 16.58 22.00
CA ASP A 79 -1.12 16.77 22.19
C ASP A 79 -0.42 17.40 20.98
N GLU A 80 -1.04 17.32 19.80
CA GLU A 80 -0.37 17.60 18.53
C GLU A 80 -0.99 18.74 17.73
N PRO A 81 -0.17 19.51 16.98
CA PRO A 81 -0.69 20.54 16.09
C PRO A 81 -1.43 19.90 14.91
N ILE A 82 -2.51 20.55 14.48
CA ILE A 82 -3.44 20.00 13.49
C ILE A 82 -2.76 19.73 12.13
N GLU A 83 -1.72 20.51 11.80
CA GLU A 83 -0.89 20.37 10.60
C GLU A 83 -0.03 19.10 10.61
N LYS A 84 0.30 18.55 11.78
CA LYS A 84 1.21 17.40 11.87
C LYS A 84 0.62 16.20 11.14
N LEU A 85 1.44 15.53 10.32
CA LEU A 85 0.94 14.45 9.47
C LEU A 85 0.63 13.19 10.28
N LEU A 86 -0.52 12.58 10.00
CA LEU A 86 -0.97 11.35 10.66
C LEU A 86 0.03 10.21 10.50
N ASN A 87 0.66 10.07 9.34
CA ASN A 87 1.67 9.05 9.09
C ASN A 87 3.00 9.28 9.81
N LYS A 88 3.20 10.41 10.50
CA LYS A 88 4.34 10.63 11.39
C LYS A 88 3.99 10.27 12.83
N THR A 89 2.76 10.59 13.24
CA THR A 89 2.26 10.33 14.59
C THR A 89 1.88 8.87 14.81
N LEU A 90 1.15 8.32 13.85
CA LEU A 90 0.59 6.96 13.88
C LEU A 90 1.42 6.01 13.01
N GLN A 91 2.69 6.32 12.78
CA GLN A 91 3.56 5.56 11.87
C GLN A 91 3.71 4.10 12.31
N ARG A 92 3.72 3.16 11.36
CA ARG A 92 4.07 1.76 11.61
C ARG A 92 5.49 1.69 12.18
N GLY A 93 5.71 0.90 13.23
CA GLY A 93 7.00 0.86 13.92
C GLY A 93 7.22 1.98 14.93
N GLY A 94 6.32 2.97 15.01
CA GLY A 94 6.41 4.07 15.97
C GLY A 94 5.97 3.69 17.39
N ASP A 95 5.12 2.67 17.52
CA ASP A 95 4.63 2.16 18.80
C ASP A 95 4.66 0.64 18.79
N MET A 96 5.70 0.08 19.39
CA MET A 96 5.92 -1.36 19.45
C MET A 96 4.77 -2.12 20.08
N TYR A 97 4.03 -1.52 21.04
CA TYR A 97 2.91 -2.19 21.68
C TYR A 97 1.73 -2.31 20.70
N PHE A 98 1.39 -1.21 20.02
CA PHE A 98 0.37 -1.22 18.99
C PHE A 98 0.72 -2.18 17.84
N ASP A 99 1.97 -2.16 17.37
CA ASP A 99 2.41 -3.06 16.30
C ASP A 99 2.30 -4.53 16.71
N ASN A 100 2.70 -4.87 17.95
CA ASN A 100 2.56 -6.24 18.47
C ASN A 100 1.10 -6.65 18.63
N LEU A 101 0.21 -5.71 18.94
CA LEU A 101 -1.22 -5.97 19.02
C LEU A 101 -1.81 -6.25 17.64
N CYS A 102 -1.42 -5.49 16.62
CA CYS A 102 -1.77 -5.76 15.22
C CYS A 102 -1.28 -7.15 14.78
N ARG A 103 -0.03 -7.51 15.07
CA ARG A 103 0.52 -8.85 14.77
C ARG A 103 -0.19 -9.97 15.52
N THR A 104 -0.59 -9.72 16.78
CA THR A 104 -1.37 -10.70 17.55
C THR A 104 -2.74 -10.87 16.91
N LEU A 105 -3.38 -9.77 16.50
CA LEU A 105 -4.66 -9.80 15.82
C LEU A 105 -4.57 -10.52 14.47
N HIS A 106 -3.46 -10.36 13.72
CA HIS A 106 -3.19 -11.14 12.51
C HIS A 106 -3.26 -12.64 12.76
N GLY A 107 -2.54 -13.14 13.78
CA GLY A 107 -2.57 -14.55 14.13
C GLY A 107 -3.94 -15.03 14.62
N VAL A 108 -4.66 -14.19 15.38
CA VAL A 108 -6.05 -14.48 15.78
C VAL A 108 -6.97 -14.53 14.56
N SER A 109 -6.74 -13.67 13.56
CA SER A 109 -7.51 -13.62 12.34
C SER A 109 -7.34 -14.85 11.44
N GLU A 110 -6.30 -15.68 11.61
CA GLU A 110 -6.22 -16.98 10.91
C GLU A 110 -7.39 -17.91 11.23
N VAL A 111 -8.04 -17.73 12.39
CA VAL A 111 -9.11 -18.60 12.88
C VAL A 111 -10.47 -17.89 12.86
N CYS A 112 -10.52 -16.59 13.15
CA CYS A 112 -11.78 -15.88 13.36
C CYS A 112 -11.89 -14.52 12.65
N LEU A 113 -11.25 -14.34 11.49
CA LEU A 113 -11.31 -13.10 10.71
C LEU A 113 -12.73 -12.51 10.55
N PRO A 114 -13.80 -13.28 10.21
CA PRO A 114 -15.13 -12.70 10.06
C PRO A 114 -15.63 -11.97 11.32
N ALA A 115 -15.35 -12.52 12.50
CA ALA A 115 -15.74 -11.91 13.77
C ALA A 115 -14.90 -10.65 14.07
N VAL A 116 -13.60 -10.67 13.75
CA VAL A 116 -12.70 -9.51 13.87
C VAL A 116 -13.18 -8.39 12.95
N LEU A 117 -13.42 -8.67 11.67
CA LEU A 117 -13.91 -7.69 10.70
C LEU A 117 -15.25 -7.10 11.11
N LYS A 118 -16.19 -7.93 11.59
CA LYS A 118 -17.49 -7.46 12.09
C LYS A 118 -17.32 -6.42 13.20
N ASN A 119 -16.52 -6.71 14.22
CA ASN A 119 -16.33 -5.79 15.35
C ASN A 119 -15.57 -4.53 14.95
N LEU A 120 -14.56 -4.66 14.08
CA LEU A 120 -13.81 -3.52 13.58
C LEU A 120 -14.69 -2.59 12.74
N LEU A 121 -15.58 -3.13 11.90
CA LEU A 121 -16.56 -2.37 11.14
C LEU A 121 -17.57 -1.66 12.05
N ILE A 122 -18.11 -2.35 13.06
CA ILE A 122 -19.02 -1.72 14.04
C ILE A 122 -18.35 -0.54 14.74
N TRP A 123 -17.09 -0.70 15.15
CA TRP A 123 -16.31 0.38 15.76
C TRP A 123 -16.15 1.56 14.78
N TYR A 124 -15.75 1.28 13.54
CA TYR A 124 -15.55 2.29 12.50
C TYR A 124 -16.84 3.08 12.22
N GLU A 125 -17.95 2.39 11.98
CA GLU A 125 -19.23 3.00 11.63
C GLU A 125 -19.79 3.87 12.74
N LYS A 126 -19.70 3.41 14.00
CA LYS A 126 -20.13 4.19 15.16
C LYS A 126 -19.40 5.54 15.21
N TYR A 127 -18.10 5.53 14.96
CA TYR A 127 -17.28 6.73 14.97
C TYR A 127 -17.53 7.64 13.76
N GLU A 128 -17.66 7.05 12.56
CA GLU A 128 -18.00 7.78 11.34
C GLU A 128 -19.34 8.50 11.50
N GLU A 129 -20.37 7.81 11.98
CA GLU A 129 -21.69 8.36 12.23
C GLU A 129 -21.61 9.49 13.27
N THR A 130 -21.08 9.21 14.47
CA THR A 130 -21.01 10.20 15.56
C THR A 130 -20.30 11.49 15.15
N LEU A 131 -19.17 11.38 14.43
CA LEU A 131 -18.43 12.56 13.96
C LEU A 131 -19.14 13.27 12.82
N SER A 132 -19.79 12.54 11.91
CA SER A 132 -20.57 13.14 10.83
C SER A 132 -21.72 13.98 11.39
N LEU A 133 -22.45 13.47 12.38
CA LEU A 133 -23.50 14.23 13.06
C LEU A 133 -22.92 15.46 13.79
N SER A 134 -21.77 15.32 14.43
CA SER A 134 -21.11 16.43 15.12
C SER A 134 -20.66 17.55 14.17
N MET A 135 -20.24 17.20 12.94
CA MET A 135 -19.85 18.18 11.91
C MET A 135 -21.03 18.94 11.32
N LEU A 136 -22.26 18.42 11.44
CA LEU A 136 -23.50 19.08 10.99
C LEU A 136 -24.08 20.06 12.02
N ALA A 137 -23.51 20.12 13.23
CA ALA A 137 -24.00 20.99 14.30
C ALA A 137 -23.92 22.48 13.89
N THR A 138 -25.04 23.20 14.06
CA THR A 138 -25.13 24.64 13.78
C THR A 138 -24.28 25.44 14.77
N GLY A 139 -23.53 26.44 14.28
CA GLY A 139 -22.68 27.29 15.12
C GLY A 139 -21.30 26.72 15.43
N LEU A 140 -20.91 25.60 14.79
CA LEU A 140 -19.58 25.03 14.93
C LEU A 140 -18.49 25.96 14.38
N SER A 141 -17.51 26.32 15.21
CA SER A 141 -16.37 27.12 14.77
C SER A 141 -15.54 26.36 13.73
N ASN A 142 -14.89 27.09 12.81
CA ASN A 142 -14.03 26.48 11.80
C ASN A 142 -12.88 25.67 12.42
N GLU A 143 -12.35 26.10 13.57
CA GLU A 143 -11.31 25.37 14.29
C GLU A 143 -11.82 24.02 14.81
N ASN A 144 -12.99 24.00 15.44
CA ASN A 144 -13.59 22.75 15.93
C ASN A 144 -13.96 21.82 14.78
N ARG A 145 -14.48 22.36 13.67
CA ARG A 145 -14.73 21.58 12.46
C ARG A 145 -13.46 20.94 11.92
N ASN A 146 -12.35 21.68 11.88
CA ASN A 146 -11.07 21.13 11.44
C ASN A 146 -10.57 20.01 12.38
N LYS A 147 -10.74 20.16 13.70
CA LYS A 147 -10.40 19.11 14.69
C LYS A 147 -11.26 17.85 14.50
N LEU A 148 -12.56 17.99 14.24
CA LEU A 148 -13.45 16.85 13.96
C LEU A 148 -13.05 16.13 12.66
N VAL A 149 -12.74 16.87 11.59
CA VAL A 149 -12.23 16.30 10.34
C VAL A 149 -10.91 15.57 10.57
N LYS A 150 -9.99 16.17 11.33
CA LYS A 150 -8.72 15.54 11.72
C LYS A 150 -8.94 14.24 12.48
N LYS A 151 -9.87 14.22 13.44
CA LYS A 151 -10.23 13.04 14.23
C LYS A 151 -10.78 11.93 13.32
N LEU A 152 -11.67 12.27 12.40
CA LEU A 152 -12.20 11.31 11.42
C LEU A 152 -11.09 10.75 10.53
N LEU A 153 -10.15 11.58 10.06
CA LEU A 153 -9.00 11.11 9.29
C LEU A 153 -8.09 10.17 10.11
N ALA A 154 -7.90 10.45 11.40
CA ALA A 154 -7.13 9.57 12.28
C ALA A 154 -7.82 8.21 12.49
N ILE A 155 -9.14 8.18 12.65
CA ILE A 155 -9.95 6.94 12.72
C ILE A 155 -9.80 6.13 11.43
N ASN A 156 -9.96 6.79 10.28
CA ASN A 156 -9.75 6.16 8.97
C ASN A 156 -8.34 5.57 8.84
N TYR A 157 -7.32 6.31 9.29
CA TYR A 157 -5.94 5.85 9.25
C TYR A 157 -5.71 4.60 10.10
N LEU A 158 -6.15 4.62 11.38
CA LEU A 158 -6.04 3.47 12.30
C LEU A 158 -6.81 2.25 11.77
N PHE A 159 -8.00 2.46 11.22
CA PHE A 159 -8.79 1.42 10.57
C PHE A 159 -8.01 0.76 9.43
N CYS A 160 -7.42 1.56 8.53
CA CYS A 160 -6.60 1.04 7.44
C CYS A 160 -5.38 0.26 7.94
N LEU A 161 -4.67 0.77 8.95
CA LEU A 161 -3.49 0.08 9.49
C LEU A 161 -3.81 -1.33 9.99
N VAL A 162 -4.93 -1.49 10.69
CA VAL A 162 -5.37 -2.80 11.16
C VAL A 162 -5.84 -3.67 10.01
N LEU A 163 -6.60 -3.13 9.06
CA LEU A 163 -7.05 -3.86 7.88
C LEU A 163 -5.89 -4.41 7.06
N ILE A 164 -4.85 -3.62 6.81
CA ILE A 164 -3.67 -4.03 6.05
C ILE A 164 -2.98 -5.22 6.72
N GLU A 165 -2.98 -5.27 8.04
CA GLU A 165 -2.39 -6.37 8.81
C GLU A 165 -3.26 -7.64 8.76
N ILE A 166 -4.58 -7.55 8.91
CA ILE A 166 -5.45 -8.73 9.06
C ILE A 166 -6.04 -9.28 7.75
N LEU A 167 -6.21 -8.44 6.71
CA LEU A 167 -6.82 -8.85 5.45
C LEU A 167 -6.01 -9.87 4.60
N PRO A 168 -4.69 -10.07 4.77
CA PRO A 168 -4.01 -11.19 4.14
C PRO A 168 -4.62 -12.56 4.50
N GLN A 169 -5.32 -12.66 5.65
CA GLN A 169 -5.96 -13.89 6.10
C GLN A 169 -7.29 -14.21 5.40
N VAL A 170 -7.79 -13.33 4.53
CA VAL A 170 -9.11 -13.50 3.90
C VAL A 170 -9.20 -14.77 3.05
N GLU A 171 -8.11 -15.18 2.40
CA GLU A 171 -8.10 -16.39 1.55
C GLU A 171 -8.51 -17.66 2.33
N PHE A 172 -8.36 -17.70 3.65
CA PHE A 172 -8.74 -18.83 4.51
C PHE A 172 -10.21 -18.83 4.96
N HIS A 173 -10.96 -17.75 4.69
CA HIS A 173 -12.32 -17.53 5.18
C HIS A 173 -13.33 -17.19 4.07
N LEU A 174 -13.02 -17.60 2.83
CA LEU A 174 -13.96 -17.49 1.73
C LEU A 174 -15.00 -18.62 1.81
N PRO A 175 -16.31 -18.34 1.61
CA PRO A 175 -16.91 -17.05 1.23
C PRO A 175 -17.44 -16.22 2.42
N GLN A 176 -17.25 -16.64 3.68
CA GLN A 176 -17.88 -15.99 4.84
C GLN A 176 -17.48 -14.52 4.98
N CYS A 177 -16.30 -14.14 4.50
CA CYS A 177 -15.82 -12.76 4.52
C CYS A 177 -16.47 -11.84 3.47
N ASP A 178 -17.14 -12.36 2.44
CA ASP A 178 -17.58 -11.58 1.27
C ASP A 178 -18.42 -10.35 1.62
N VAL A 179 -19.35 -10.48 2.58
CA VAL A 179 -20.22 -9.38 3.00
C VAL A 179 -19.40 -8.25 3.63
N TYR A 180 -18.39 -8.60 4.44
CA TYR A 180 -17.50 -7.63 5.08
C TYR A 180 -16.54 -7.00 4.07
N ILE A 181 -15.99 -7.79 3.15
CA ILE A 181 -15.06 -7.29 2.14
C ILE A 181 -15.75 -6.32 1.19
N LYS A 182 -16.96 -6.63 0.71
CA LYS A 182 -17.74 -5.69 -0.13
C LYS A 182 -17.92 -4.35 0.56
N LYS A 183 -18.33 -4.37 1.84
CA LYS A 183 -18.49 -3.16 2.65
C LYS A 183 -17.17 -2.40 2.85
N ILE A 184 -16.07 -3.10 3.10
CA ILE A 184 -14.74 -2.48 3.21
C ILE A 184 -14.34 -1.83 1.89
N LEU A 185 -14.56 -2.48 0.76
CA LEU A 185 -14.26 -1.92 -0.56
C LEU A 185 -15.10 -0.67 -0.84
N ASP A 186 -16.40 -0.68 -0.49
CA ASP A 186 -17.25 0.52 -0.60
C ASP A 186 -16.69 1.69 0.24
N ILE A 187 -16.25 1.41 1.48
CA ILE A 187 -15.59 2.40 2.34
C ILE A 187 -14.28 2.89 1.71
N CYS A 188 -13.46 2.00 1.13
CA CYS A 188 -12.22 2.36 0.48
C CYS A 188 -12.48 3.30 -0.70
N PHE A 189 -13.34 2.90 -1.65
CA PHE A 189 -13.64 3.69 -2.85
C PHE A 189 -14.28 5.03 -2.50
N ARG A 190 -15.11 5.11 -1.46
CA ARG A 190 -15.67 6.38 -0.95
C ARG A 190 -14.60 7.31 -0.38
N ASN A 191 -13.61 6.78 0.33
CA ASN A 191 -12.59 7.60 1.01
C ASN A 191 -11.41 8.01 0.13
N VAL A 192 -11.17 7.32 -0.99
CA VAL A 192 -10.14 7.71 -1.98
C VAL A 192 -10.63 8.74 -3.00
N GLN A 193 -11.93 9.03 -3.04
CA GLN A 193 -12.48 10.05 -3.93
C GLN A 193 -11.85 11.41 -3.67
N TYR A 194 -11.60 12.14 -4.77
CA TYR A 194 -11.05 13.49 -4.71
C TYR A 194 -11.99 14.42 -3.94
N LYS A 195 -11.41 15.17 -3.01
CA LYS A 195 -12.04 16.27 -2.29
C LYS A 195 -11.29 17.55 -2.57
N GLU A 196 -12.01 18.65 -2.78
CA GLU A 196 -11.38 19.92 -3.08
C GLU A 196 -10.54 20.42 -1.90
N VAL A 197 -9.37 21.00 -2.22
CA VAL A 197 -8.45 21.56 -1.22
C VAL A 197 -9.14 22.64 -0.37
N ALA A 198 -10.05 23.41 -0.96
CA ALA A 198 -10.83 24.42 -0.25
C ALA A 198 -11.76 23.85 0.84
N GLN A 199 -12.28 22.63 0.65
CA GLN A 199 -13.18 21.98 1.60
C GLN A 199 -12.42 21.44 2.82
N LEU A 200 -11.22 20.90 2.59
CA LEU A 200 -10.41 20.26 3.63
C LEU A 200 -9.43 21.23 4.31
N GLY A 201 -9.05 22.31 3.64
CA GLY A 201 -8.11 23.31 4.15
C GLY A 201 -6.83 22.66 4.69
N ILE A 202 -6.56 22.90 5.97
CA ILE A 202 -5.38 22.38 6.68
C ILE A 202 -5.29 20.85 6.73
N ASN A 203 -6.43 20.15 6.59
CA ASN A 203 -6.51 18.70 6.62
C ASN A 203 -6.23 18.04 5.26
N ASN A 204 -6.04 18.81 4.19
CA ASN A 204 -5.89 18.27 2.84
C ASN A 204 -4.74 17.25 2.73
N THR A 205 -3.55 17.57 3.25
CA THR A 205 -2.40 16.65 3.19
C THR A 205 -2.64 15.37 3.98
N ASN A 206 -3.34 15.44 5.12
CA ASN A 206 -3.72 14.26 5.89
C ASN A 206 -4.76 13.41 5.15
N HIS A 207 -5.69 14.04 4.43
CA HIS A 207 -6.63 13.32 3.58
C HIS A 207 -5.91 12.55 2.47
N LEU A 208 -4.91 13.14 1.81
CA LEU A 208 -4.11 12.45 0.79
C LEU A 208 -3.36 11.24 1.37
N VAL A 209 -2.77 11.38 2.57
CA VAL A 209 -2.12 10.27 3.29
C VAL A 209 -3.10 9.14 3.60
N VAL A 210 -4.30 9.48 4.07
CA VAL A 210 -5.35 8.50 4.37
C VAL A 210 -5.85 7.81 3.10
N ALA A 211 -6.05 8.57 2.01
CA ALA A 211 -6.44 8.02 0.71
C ALA A 211 -5.39 7.04 0.15
N GLU A 212 -4.09 7.36 0.26
CA GLU A 212 -3.01 6.44 -0.12
C GLU A 212 -3.05 5.15 0.72
N THR A 213 -3.33 5.27 2.02
CA THR A 213 -3.41 4.11 2.92
C THR A 213 -4.64 3.23 2.60
N TYR A 214 -5.78 3.83 2.21
CA TYR A 214 -6.90 3.07 1.65
C TYR A 214 -6.55 2.38 0.33
N GLY A 215 -5.73 3.00 -0.51
CA GLY A 215 -5.16 2.36 -1.70
C GLY A 215 -4.35 1.11 -1.35
N GLU A 216 -3.60 1.12 -0.24
CA GLU A 216 -2.88 -0.05 0.25
C GLU A 216 -3.83 -1.16 0.71
N VAL A 217 -4.94 -0.83 1.37
CA VAL A 217 -6.01 -1.79 1.71
C VAL A 217 -6.56 -2.46 0.44
N ILE A 218 -6.86 -1.67 -0.61
CA ILE A 218 -7.30 -2.20 -1.92
C ILE A 218 -6.21 -3.12 -2.49
N GLY A 219 -4.93 -2.74 -2.37
CA GLY A 219 -3.79 -3.54 -2.80
C GLY A 219 -3.73 -4.91 -2.12
N VAL A 220 -3.95 -4.97 -0.79
CA VAL A 220 -4.02 -6.25 -0.06
C VAL A 220 -5.18 -7.12 -0.54
N LEU A 221 -6.36 -6.52 -0.76
CA LEU A 221 -7.55 -7.22 -1.26
C LEU A 221 -7.48 -7.60 -2.75
N SER A 222 -6.54 -7.02 -3.50
CA SER A 222 -6.40 -7.28 -4.93
C SER A 222 -6.04 -8.73 -5.24
N GLY A 223 -5.47 -9.48 -4.28
CA GLY A 223 -5.21 -10.91 -4.46
C GLY A 223 -6.48 -11.75 -4.60
N PRO A 224 -7.34 -11.82 -3.56
CA PRO A 224 -8.56 -12.64 -3.59
C PRO A 224 -9.74 -12.00 -4.34
N TYR A 225 -9.83 -10.67 -4.42
CA TYR A 225 -11.01 -9.97 -4.97
C TYR A 225 -10.71 -9.14 -6.23
N PHE A 226 -9.67 -9.51 -6.98
CA PHE A 226 -9.22 -8.75 -8.15
C PHE A 226 -10.36 -8.37 -9.10
N SER A 227 -11.14 -9.35 -9.56
CA SER A 227 -12.23 -9.12 -10.53
C SER A 227 -13.31 -8.17 -10.00
N HIS A 228 -13.57 -8.20 -8.69
CA HIS A 228 -14.56 -7.32 -8.06
C HIS A 228 -14.04 -5.89 -7.98
N ILE A 229 -12.79 -5.71 -7.53
CA ILE A 229 -12.11 -4.41 -7.48
C ILE A 229 -12.01 -3.81 -8.88
N HIS A 230 -11.59 -4.61 -9.87
CA HIS A 230 -11.50 -4.20 -11.27
C HIS A 230 -12.86 -3.68 -11.77
N ARG A 231 -13.94 -4.42 -11.53
CA ARG A 231 -15.29 -4.01 -11.94
C ARG A 231 -15.71 -2.68 -11.30
N ILE A 232 -15.54 -2.52 -9.98
CA ILE A 232 -15.90 -1.27 -9.27
C ILE A 232 -15.10 -0.09 -9.83
N PHE A 233 -13.79 -0.27 -9.98
CA PHE A 233 -12.90 0.75 -10.53
C PHE A 233 -13.35 1.19 -11.93
N MET A 234 -13.59 0.24 -12.84
CA MET A 234 -14.01 0.57 -14.20
C MET A 234 -15.41 1.17 -14.27
N THR A 235 -16.32 0.79 -13.38
CA THR A 235 -17.63 1.45 -13.26
C THR A 235 -17.46 2.94 -12.95
N HIS A 236 -16.68 3.29 -11.91
CA HIS A 236 -16.45 4.69 -11.55
C HIS A 236 -15.70 5.47 -12.64
N ILE A 237 -14.68 4.87 -13.28
CA ILE A 237 -13.97 5.50 -14.41
C ILE A 237 -14.94 5.81 -15.55
N ASN A 238 -15.80 4.86 -15.93
CA ASN A 238 -16.74 5.05 -17.03
C ASN A 238 -17.84 6.07 -16.73
N GLU A 239 -18.21 6.24 -15.46
CA GLU A 239 -19.11 7.31 -15.02
C GLU A 239 -18.41 8.68 -15.11
N LEU A 240 -17.21 8.81 -14.55
CA LEU A 240 -16.46 10.07 -14.54
C LEU A 240 -16.02 10.53 -15.93
N LYS A 241 -15.78 9.60 -16.88
CA LYS A 241 -15.50 9.94 -18.28
C LYS A 241 -16.65 10.66 -18.97
N LYS A 242 -17.89 10.48 -18.50
CA LYS A 242 -19.08 11.16 -19.04
C LYS A 242 -19.26 12.54 -18.43
N ASP A 243 -18.60 12.82 -17.31
CA ASP A 243 -18.63 14.13 -16.67
C ASP A 243 -17.68 15.10 -17.41
N ILE A 244 -18.22 16.26 -17.77
CA ILE A 244 -17.50 17.33 -18.49
C ILE A 244 -16.95 18.36 -17.49
N SER A 245 -17.18 18.19 -16.19
CA SER A 245 -16.67 19.07 -15.15
C SER A 245 -15.14 19.11 -15.12
N GLN A 246 -14.58 20.28 -14.77
CA GLN A 246 -13.12 20.42 -14.59
C GLN A 246 -12.59 19.59 -13.40
N ILE A 247 -13.49 19.09 -12.55
CA ILE A 247 -13.17 18.28 -11.36
C ILE A 247 -13.00 16.80 -11.75
N ALA A 248 -13.65 16.35 -12.84
CA ALA A 248 -13.63 14.97 -13.29
C ALA A 248 -12.20 14.43 -13.50
N SER A 249 -11.29 15.21 -14.10
CA SER A 249 -9.89 14.82 -14.26
C SER A 249 -9.21 14.52 -12.91
N HIS A 250 -9.44 15.35 -11.89
CA HIS A 250 -8.87 15.14 -10.56
C HIS A 250 -9.46 13.92 -9.86
N GLN A 251 -10.77 13.67 -10.03
CA GLN A 251 -11.43 12.47 -9.49
C GLN A 251 -10.90 11.19 -10.14
N ILE A 252 -10.69 11.20 -11.46
CA ILE A 252 -10.08 10.08 -12.19
C ILE A 252 -8.65 9.85 -11.70
N ILE A 253 -7.85 10.91 -11.54
CA ILE A 253 -6.47 10.80 -11.04
C ILE A 253 -6.44 10.20 -9.62
N ALA A 254 -7.33 10.64 -8.72
CA ALA A 254 -7.41 10.11 -7.36
C ALA A 254 -7.75 8.61 -7.34
N LEU A 255 -8.70 8.18 -8.18
CA LEU A 255 -9.01 6.76 -8.34
C LEU A 255 -7.83 5.96 -8.91
N ILE A 256 -7.11 6.49 -9.91
CA ILE A 256 -5.92 5.84 -10.47
C ILE A 256 -4.85 5.67 -9.40
N MET A 257 -4.60 6.70 -8.58
CA MET A 257 -3.62 6.65 -7.50
C MET A 257 -3.99 5.61 -6.44
N ALA A 258 -5.28 5.43 -6.14
CA ALA A 258 -5.75 4.40 -5.20
C ALA A 258 -5.42 2.97 -5.65
N MET A 259 -5.23 2.74 -6.95
CA MET A 259 -4.91 1.43 -7.51
C MET A 259 -3.42 1.09 -7.50
N LYS A 260 -2.55 2.00 -7.03
CA LYS A 260 -1.07 1.85 -7.08
C LYS A 260 -0.55 0.55 -6.44
N PHE A 261 -1.23 0.03 -5.43
CA PHE A 261 -0.79 -1.15 -4.68
C PHE A 261 -1.36 -2.47 -5.22
N VAL A 262 -2.17 -2.42 -6.29
CA VAL A 262 -2.74 -3.61 -6.92
C VAL A 262 -1.62 -4.47 -7.51
N LYS A 263 -1.67 -5.78 -7.25
CA LYS A 263 -0.69 -6.74 -7.75
C LYS A 263 -1.35 -7.76 -8.66
N ILE A 264 -0.69 -8.10 -9.76
CA ILE A 264 -1.11 -9.16 -10.67
C ILE A 264 -0.45 -10.47 -10.23
N LYS A 265 -1.25 -11.51 -10.02
CA LYS A 265 -0.75 -12.87 -9.76
C LYS A 265 -0.17 -13.44 -11.06
N THR A 266 1.06 -13.96 -11.00
CA THR A 266 1.79 -14.54 -12.14
C THR A 266 1.82 -16.09 -12.09
N ASN A 267 1.25 -16.68 -11.03
CA ASN A 267 1.35 -18.12 -10.76
C ASN A 267 0.44 -18.98 -11.63
N GLN A 268 -0.72 -18.47 -12.03
CA GLN A 268 -1.71 -19.15 -12.86
C GLN A 268 -1.98 -18.31 -14.11
N VAL A 269 -2.18 -18.98 -15.25
CA VAL A 269 -2.38 -18.29 -16.53
C VAL A 269 -3.70 -17.51 -16.51
N GLU A 270 -4.75 -18.09 -15.93
CA GLU A 270 -6.07 -17.47 -15.84
C GLU A 270 -6.02 -16.19 -14.99
N ASP A 271 -5.39 -16.24 -13.82
CA ASP A 271 -5.22 -15.07 -12.95
C ASP A 271 -4.38 -13.98 -13.62
N PHE A 272 -3.34 -14.40 -14.35
CA PHE A 272 -2.49 -13.49 -15.10
C PHE A 272 -3.25 -12.80 -16.23
N GLU A 273 -4.07 -13.53 -16.99
CA GLU A 273 -4.91 -12.96 -18.06
C GLU A 273 -5.95 -11.99 -17.51
N ILE A 274 -6.54 -12.27 -16.35
CA ILE A 274 -7.43 -11.33 -15.66
C ILE A 274 -6.69 -10.03 -15.31
N GLY A 275 -5.45 -10.15 -14.80
CA GLY A 275 -4.59 -9.00 -14.54
C GLY A 275 -4.23 -8.21 -15.80
N VAL A 276 -3.87 -8.90 -16.88
CA VAL A 276 -3.56 -8.28 -18.18
C VAL A 276 -4.79 -7.61 -18.79
N LYS A 277 -5.98 -8.17 -18.60
CA LYS A 277 -7.24 -7.52 -19.01
C LYS A 277 -7.42 -6.17 -18.32
N PHE A 278 -7.17 -6.09 -17.01
CA PHE A 278 -7.19 -4.80 -16.30
C PHE A 278 -6.16 -3.80 -16.87
N LEU A 279 -4.95 -4.26 -17.20
CA LEU A 279 -3.96 -3.41 -17.86
C LEU A 279 -4.40 -2.97 -19.27
N ASP A 280 -5.13 -3.81 -20.00
CA ASP A 280 -5.67 -3.45 -21.31
C ASP A 280 -6.80 -2.42 -21.21
N ASP A 281 -7.64 -2.51 -20.18
CA ASP A 281 -8.66 -1.50 -19.87
C ASP A 281 -8.02 -0.15 -19.49
N LEU A 282 -6.92 -0.16 -18.71
CA LEU A 282 -6.09 1.03 -18.46
C LEU A 282 -5.44 1.56 -19.75
N ALA A 283 -4.96 0.67 -20.63
CA ALA A 283 -4.40 1.06 -21.92
C ALA A 283 -5.44 1.77 -22.79
N SER A 284 -6.67 1.26 -22.85
CA SER A 284 -7.78 1.91 -23.54
C SER A 284 -8.06 3.29 -22.95
N LEU A 285 -8.11 3.41 -21.61
CA LEU A 285 -8.31 4.68 -20.92
C LEU A 285 -7.24 5.72 -21.30
N MET A 286 -5.97 5.32 -21.31
CA MET A 286 -4.85 6.19 -21.66
C MET A 286 -4.94 6.74 -23.09
N LEU A 287 -5.39 5.90 -24.04
CA LEU A 287 -5.53 6.28 -25.45
C LEU A 287 -6.75 7.17 -25.70
N GLU A 288 -7.86 6.93 -25.00
CA GLU A 288 -9.12 7.65 -25.17
C GLU A 288 -9.13 9.05 -24.54
N VAL A 289 -8.53 9.20 -23.35
CA VAL A 289 -8.56 10.47 -22.61
C VAL A 289 -7.71 11.52 -23.34
N LYS A 290 -8.14 12.80 -23.30
CA LYS A 290 -7.36 13.92 -23.86
C LYS A 290 -6.51 14.65 -22.82
N ASP A 291 -6.97 14.65 -21.57
CA ASP A 291 -6.29 15.28 -20.44
C ASP A 291 -4.89 14.69 -20.23
N LYS A 292 -3.87 15.56 -20.18
CA LYS A 292 -2.47 15.15 -20.08
C LYS A 292 -2.15 14.53 -18.71
N ASP A 293 -2.77 15.02 -17.64
CA ASP A 293 -2.43 14.66 -16.26
C ASP A 293 -3.07 13.31 -15.93
N VAL A 294 -4.28 13.06 -16.44
CA VAL A 294 -4.88 11.72 -16.44
C VAL A 294 -4.02 10.72 -17.21
N LYS A 295 -3.52 11.07 -18.42
CA LYS A 295 -2.60 10.19 -19.16
C LYS A 295 -1.35 9.86 -18.37
N HIS A 296 -0.75 10.86 -17.72
CA HIS A 296 0.45 10.67 -16.89
C HIS A 296 0.15 9.77 -15.70
N ALA A 297 -1.00 9.93 -15.04
CA ALA A 297 -1.41 9.07 -13.95
C ALA A 297 -1.58 7.61 -14.41
N VAL A 298 -2.25 7.36 -15.55
CA VAL A 298 -2.40 6.00 -16.09
C VAL A 298 -1.05 5.39 -16.47
N MET A 299 -0.15 6.15 -17.09
CA MET A 299 1.21 5.70 -17.39
C MET A 299 1.98 5.31 -16.13
N GLY A 300 1.89 6.14 -15.09
CA GLY A 300 2.48 5.86 -13.78
C GLY A 300 1.95 4.56 -13.18
N LEU A 301 0.62 4.37 -13.18
CA LEU A 301 0.00 3.15 -12.65
C LEU A 301 0.40 1.90 -13.44
N LEU A 302 0.41 1.97 -14.78
CA LEU A 302 0.87 0.87 -15.62
C LEU A 302 2.31 0.47 -15.28
N VAL A 303 3.20 1.44 -15.06
CA VAL A 303 4.60 1.19 -14.67
C VAL A 303 4.69 0.54 -13.29
N GLU A 304 3.96 1.06 -12.29
CA GLU A 304 3.95 0.52 -10.93
C GLU A 304 3.51 -0.94 -10.88
N ILE A 305 2.51 -1.32 -11.69
CA ILE A 305 2.00 -2.70 -11.74
C ILE A 305 2.88 -3.61 -12.61
N LEU A 306 3.32 -3.15 -13.78
CA LEU A 306 4.10 -3.97 -14.71
C LEU A 306 5.55 -4.17 -14.24
N LEU A 307 6.12 -3.28 -13.43
CA LEU A 307 7.51 -3.40 -13.00
C LEU A 307 7.77 -4.65 -12.13
N PRO A 308 6.98 -4.95 -11.08
CA PRO A 308 7.05 -6.23 -10.37
C PRO A 308 6.82 -7.45 -11.28
N VAL A 309 5.88 -7.34 -12.23
CA VAL A 309 5.60 -8.41 -13.20
C VAL A 309 6.83 -8.68 -14.07
N ALA A 310 7.49 -7.64 -14.60
CA ALA A 310 8.68 -7.75 -15.43
C ALA A 310 9.84 -8.47 -14.74
N ALA A 311 9.94 -8.36 -13.41
CA ALA A 311 10.97 -9.03 -12.61
C ALA A 311 10.71 -10.54 -12.43
N GLN A 312 9.47 -10.99 -12.58
CA GLN A 312 9.05 -12.37 -12.29
C GLN A 312 8.83 -13.20 -13.56
N ILE A 313 8.32 -12.59 -14.63
CA ILE A 313 7.89 -13.31 -15.82
C ILE A 313 9.06 -13.90 -16.63
N LYS A 314 8.81 -15.10 -17.17
CA LYS A 314 9.68 -15.83 -18.10
C LYS A 314 8.89 -16.33 -19.31
N ARG A 315 7.94 -17.25 -19.08
CA ARG A 315 7.16 -17.88 -20.17
C ARG A 315 5.90 -17.07 -20.51
N GLU A 316 5.44 -16.29 -19.53
CA GLU A 316 4.26 -15.43 -19.57
C GLU A 316 4.40 -14.34 -20.63
N THR A 317 5.63 -13.98 -21.04
CA THR A 317 5.87 -13.10 -22.19
C THR A 317 5.23 -13.62 -23.47
N ASN A 318 4.96 -14.93 -23.56
CA ASN A 318 4.33 -15.57 -24.71
C ASN A 318 2.80 -15.66 -24.62
N ILE A 319 2.18 -15.16 -23.54
CA ILE A 319 0.72 -15.16 -23.40
C ILE A 319 0.13 -14.13 -24.37
N PRO A 320 -0.83 -14.52 -25.24
CA PRO A 320 -1.41 -13.64 -26.27
C PRO A 320 -1.95 -12.31 -25.74
N ALA A 321 -2.60 -12.33 -24.57
CA ALA A 321 -3.12 -11.12 -23.94
C ALA A 321 -2.02 -10.08 -23.68
N LEU A 322 -0.85 -10.51 -23.18
CA LEU A 322 0.27 -9.62 -22.89
C LEU A 322 0.92 -9.10 -24.18
N ILE A 323 1.05 -9.97 -25.20
CA ILE A 323 1.57 -9.57 -26.52
C ILE A 323 0.69 -8.49 -27.13
N SER A 324 -0.64 -8.67 -27.07
CA SER A 324 -1.61 -7.69 -27.55
C SER A 324 -1.49 -6.35 -26.81
N LEU A 325 -1.40 -6.38 -25.48
CA LEU A 325 -1.21 -5.18 -24.66
C LEU A 325 0.07 -4.41 -25.05
N VAL A 326 1.21 -5.11 -25.16
CA VAL A 326 2.48 -4.50 -25.57
C VAL A 326 2.36 -3.88 -26.95
N SER A 327 1.75 -4.60 -27.90
CA SER A 327 1.58 -4.14 -29.28
C SER A 327 0.69 -2.89 -29.36
N LYS A 328 -0.38 -2.84 -28.55
CA LYS A 328 -1.32 -1.72 -28.43
C LYS A 328 -0.66 -0.47 -27.86
N LEU A 329 0.20 -0.60 -26.84
CA LEU A 329 0.78 0.54 -26.12
C LEU A 329 2.14 1.02 -26.64
N TYR A 330 2.94 0.16 -27.26
CA TYR A 330 4.34 0.47 -27.55
C TYR A 330 4.51 1.67 -28.50
N LEU A 331 3.82 1.67 -29.64
CA LEU A 331 3.95 2.75 -30.62
C LEU A 331 3.39 4.09 -30.10
N PRO A 332 2.16 4.15 -29.53
CA PRO A 332 1.66 5.40 -28.94
C PRO A 332 2.55 5.95 -27.82
N THR A 333 3.11 5.06 -26.98
CA THR A 333 4.02 5.47 -25.91
C THR A 333 5.33 6.01 -26.47
N ASN A 334 5.89 5.37 -27.50
CA ASN A 334 7.09 5.83 -28.18
C ASN A 334 6.94 7.26 -28.73
N GLU A 335 5.83 7.57 -29.41
CA GLU A 335 5.54 8.91 -29.91
C GLU A 335 5.47 9.96 -28.79
N MET A 336 4.97 9.57 -27.61
CA MET A 336 4.92 10.44 -26.44
C MET A 336 6.30 10.70 -25.83
N THR A 337 7.27 9.78 -25.93
CA THR A 337 8.62 9.99 -25.41
C THR A 337 9.36 11.16 -26.08
N SER A 338 9.05 11.43 -27.35
CA SER A 338 9.61 12.55 -28.11
C SER A 338 9.07 13.92 -27.65
N LYS A 339 7.87 13.95 -27.06
CA LYS A 339 7.19 15.18 -26.62
C LYS A 339 7.68 15.59 -25.23
N LYS A 340 8.25 16.81 -25.11
CA LYS A 340 8.83 17.34 -23.85
C LYS A 340 7.89 17.20 -22.65
N GLN A 341 6.58 17.44 -22.83
CA GLN A 341 5.58 17.41 -21.77
C GLN A 341 5.22 16.00 -21.27
N HIS A 342 5.41 14.95 -22.08
CA HIS A 342 5.07 13.56 -21.70
C HIS A 342 6.29 12.73 -21.38
N LYS A 343 7.48 13.19 -21.77
CA LYS A 343 8.74 12.45 -21.69
C LYS A 343 8.97 11.75 -20.35
N LEU A 344 8.79 12.44 -19.22
CA LEU A 344 9.06 11.87 -17.89
C LEU A 344 8.09 10.74 -17.51
N ALA A 345 6.86 10.74 -18.01
CA ALA A 345 5.87 9.69 -17.75
C ALA A 345 5.91 8.57 -18.79
N ALA A 346 6.13 8.91 -20.07
CA ALA A 346 6.14 7.94 -21.17
C ALA A 346 7.41 7.08 -21.19
N PHE A 347 8.56 7.64 -20.78
CA PHE A 347 9.84 6.93 -20.85
C PHE A 347 9.92 5.70 -19.92
N PRO A 348 9.48 5.78 -18.64
CA PRO A 348 9.37 4.60 -17.79
C PRO A 348 8.41 3.55 -18.35
N LEU A 349 7.27 3.96 -18.92
CA LEU A 349 6.32 3.02 -19.53
C LEU A 349 6.92 2.32 -20.76
N GLN A 350 7.57 3.06 -21.65
CA GLN A 350 8.24 2.50 -22.83
C GLN A 350 9.28 1.44 -22.42
N THR A 351 10.03 1.73 -21.38
CA THR A 351 11.00 0.80 -20.79
C THR A 351 10.29 -0.44 -20.26
N CYS A 352 9.22 -0.25 -19.49
CA CYS A 352 8.47 -1.34 -18.87
C CYS A 352 7.86 -2.27 -19.93
N LEU A 353 7.30 -1.71 -21.01
CA LEU A 353 6.74 -2.47 -22.14
C LEU A 353 7.82 -3.34 -22.82
N LEU A 354 9.02 -2.80 -23.05
CA LEU A 354 10.14 -3.61 -23.52
C LEU A 354 10.50 -4.70 -22.50
N CYS A 355 10.54 -4.36 -21.22
CA CYS A 355 10.80 -5.31 -20.15
C CYS A 355 9.74 -6.40 -20.01
N VAL A 356 8.52 -6.25 -20.51
CA VAL A 356 7.52 -7.35 -20.51
C VAL A 356 7.28 -7.98 -21.88
N SER A 357 7.94 -7.48 -22.91
CA SER A 357 7.80 -7.97 -24.29
C SER A 357 8.51 -9.31 -24.54
N GLN A 358 8.05 -10.00 -25.60
CA GLN A 358 8.71 -11.19 -26.14
C GLN A 358 10.11 -10.89 -26.66
N LYS A 359 11.00 -11.90 -26.64
CA LYS A 359 12.40 -11.77 -27.09
C LYS A 359 12.53 -11.14 -28.48
N HIS A 360 11.76 -11.59 -29.47
CA HIS A 360 11.83 -11.05 -30.84
C HIS A 360 11.46 -9.56 -30.87
N PHE A 361 10.34 -9.20 -30.24
CA PHE A 361 9.89 -7.81 -30.16
C PHE A 361 10.91 -6.93 -29.43
N PHE A 362 11.46 -7.41 -28.32
CA PHE A 362 12.50 -6.72 -27.57
C PHE A 362 13.72 -6.44 -28.45
N LEU A 363 14.29 -7.47 -29.07
CA LEU A 363 15.52 -7.32 -29.86
C LEU A 363 15.35 -6.36 -31.05
N ALA A 364 14.18 -6.34 -31.69
CA ALA A 364 13.87 -5.42 -32.77
C ALA A 364 13.82 -3.94 -32.31
N ASN A 365 13.41 -3.69 -31.06
CA ASN A 365 13.04 -2.37 -30.58
C ASN A 365 14.00 -1.77 -29.54
N TRP A 366 14.83 -2.59 -28.88
CA TRP A 366 15.67 -2.10 -27.79
C TRP A 366 16.83 -1.22 -28.28
N VAL A 367 17.36 -1.46 -29.48
CA VAL A 367 18.53 -0.72 -29.99
C VAL A 367 18.20 0.75 -30.27
N PRO A 368 17.10 1.06 -30.99
CA PRO A 368 16.65 2.45 -31.13
C PRO A 368 16.45 3.12 -29.77
N PHE A 369 15.80 2.44 -28.82
CA PHE A 369 15.52 3.00 -27.51
C PHE A 369 16.79 3.18 -26.64
N LEU A 370 17.76 2.27 -26.74
CA LEU A 370 19.07 2.39 -26.11
C LEU A 370 19.77 3.67 -26.55
N ASN A 371 19.80 3.94 -27.85
CA ASN A 371 20.46 5.14 -28.37
C ASN A 371 19.79 6.43 -27.84
N ILE A 372 18.47 6.42 -27.69
CA ILE A 372 17.74 7.51 -27.03
C ILE A 372 18.17 7.65 -25.56
N CYS A 373 18.24 6.55 -24.79
CA CYS A 373 18.73 6.56 -23.41
C CYS A 373 20.13 7.18 -23.31
N LEU A 374 21.07 6.72 -24.15
CA LEU A 374 22.46 7.19 -24.16
C LEU A 374 22.55 8.68 -24.53
N SER A 375 21.72 9.17 -25.46
CA SER A 375 21.66 10.60 -25.80
C SER A 375 21.19 11.45 -24.62
N HIS A 376 20.25 10.96 -23.82
CA HIS A 376 19.71 11.67 -22.66
C HIS A 376 20.68 11.72 -21.49
N LEU A 377 21.49 10.67 -21.31
CA LEU A 377 22.58 10.66 -20.32
C LEU A 377 23.66 11.72 -20.62
N LYS A 378 23.87 12.06 -21.90
CA LYS A 378 24.84 13.09 -22.31
C LYS A 378 24.32 14.53 -22.12
N ASN A 379 23.01 14.74 -21.93
CA ASN A 379 22.35 16.04 -22.09
C ASN A 379 22.13 16.86 -20.79
N ASN A 380 22.92 16.67 -19.72
CA ASN A 380 22.97 17.47 -18.47
C ASN A 380 21.64 17.74 -17.70
N HIS A 381 20.48 17.26 -18.15
CA HIS A 381 19.23 17.37 -17.40
C HIS A 381 19.12 16.24 -16.37
N LEU A 382 19.44 16.53 -15.12
CA LEU A 382 19.48 15.59 -13.98
C LEU A 382 18.25 14.64 -13.92
N GLN A 383 17.03 15.16 -14.04
CA GLN A 383 15.82 14.35 -13.96
C GLN A 383 15.69 13.36 -15.14
N VAL A 384 15.97 13.82 -16.37
CA VAL A 384 15.87 12.98 -17.57
C VAL A 384 17.00 11.95 -17.60
N ALA A 385 18.20 12.35 -17.17
CA ALA A 385 19.34 11.44 -17.04
C ALA A 385 19.07 10.34 -16.01
N ARG A 386 18.46 10.67 -14.85
CA ARG A 386 18.05 9.69 -13.85
C ARG A 386 17.06 8.68 -14.43
N VAL A 387 15.99 9.15 -15.08
CA VAL A 387 15.00 8.27 -15.72
C VAL A 387 15.65 7.40 -16.80
N ALA A 388 16.54 7.96 -17.62
CA ALA A 388 17.26 7.21 -18.65
C ALA A 388 18.21 6.15 -18.07
N LEU A 389 18.90 6.46 -16.98
CA LEU A 389 19.76 5.52 -16.27
C LEU A 389 18.95 4.38 -15.66
N GLU A 390 17.81 4.72 -15.06
CA GLU A 390 16.90 3.73 -14.50
C GLU A 390 16.35 2.77 -15.56
N SER A 391 16.04 3.29 -16.74
CA SER A 391 15.65 2.48 -17.88
C SER A 391 16.78 1.60 -18.41
N LEU A 392 17.99 2.16 -18.51
CA LEU A 392 19.14 1.48 -19.06
C LEU A 392 19.50 0.21 -18.28
N TYR A 393 19.59 0.28 -16.95
CA TYR A 393 19.97 -0.91 -16.16
C TYR A 393 18.91 -2.01 -16.26
N ARG A 394 17.61 -1.65 -16.29
CA ARG A 394 16.50 -2.61 -16.41
C ARG A 394 16.54 -3.34 -17.75
N LEU A 395 16.73 -2.59 -18.84
CA LEU A 395 16.82 -3.15 -20.19
C LEU A 395 18.08 -4.00 -20.38
N LEU A 396 19.19 -3.58 -19.79
CA LEU A 396 20.43 -4.34 -19.83
C LEU A 396 20.28 -5.70 -19.15
N TRP A 397 19.60 -5.74 -18.00
CA TRP A 397 19.29 -7.00 -17.33
C TRP A 397 18.42 -7.91 -18.22
N VAL A 398 17.38 -7.38 -18.85
CA VAL A 398 16.53 -8.15 -19.78
C VAL A 398 17.33 -8.68 -20.98
N TYR A 399 18.18 -7.84 -21.58
CA TYR A 399 19.01 -8.21 -22.72
C TYR A 399 20.03 -9.31 -22.37
N MET A 400 20.79 -9.11 -21.29
CA MET A 400 21.88 -10.02 -20.89
C MET A 400 21.37 -11.30 -20.23
N ILE A 401 20.45 -11.19 -19.27
CA ILE A 401 20.05 -12.29 -18.39
C ILE A 401 18.85 -13.05 -18.94
N ARG A 402 17.81 -12.34 -19.38
CA ARG A 402 16.57 -13.00 -19.82
C ARG A 402 16.64 -13.47 -21.27
N ASN A 403 17.17 -12.64 -22.17
CA ASN A 403 17.16 -12.91 -23.60
C ASN A 403 18.43 -13.62 -24.11
N ASN A 404 19.46 -13.81 -23.26
CA ASN A 404 20.77 -14.37 -23.61
C ASN A 404 21.48 -13.62 -24.75
N ALA A 405 21.28 -12.31 -24.83
CA ALA A 405 21.84 -11.40 -25.84
C ALA A 405 21.59 -11.81 -27.31
N ASP A 406 22.20 -11.08 -28.25
CA ASP A 406 22.09 -11.29 -29.71
C ASP A 406 23.44 -11.72 -30.35
N GLY A 407 24.30 -12.35 -29.56
CA GLY A 407 25.58 -12.94 -30.00
C GLY A 407 26.82 -12.18 -29.50
N ASN A 408 27.95 -12.88 -29.34
CA ASN A 408 29.13 -12.38 -28.60
C ASN A 408 29.70 -11.06 -29.14
N ALA A 409 29.85 -10.91 -30.45
CA ALA A 409 30.43 -9.71 -31.06
C ALA A 409 29.51 -8.48 -30.93
N ALA A 410 28.22 -8.63 -31.26
CA ALA A 410 27.22 -7.57 -31.15
C ALA A 410 27.04 -7.14 -29.69
N THR A 411 27.01 -8.11 -28.77
CA THR A 411 26.92 -7.86 -27.32
C THR A 411 28.11 -7.05 -26.83
N ARG A 412 29.34 -7.45 -27.17
CA ARG A 412 30.56 -6.73 -26.78
C ARG A 412 30.55 -5.29 -27.27
N SER A 413 30.28 -5.08 -28.55
CA SER A 413 30.23 -3.74 -29.14
C SER A 413 29.22 -2.82 -28.46
N ARG A 414 28.04 -3.35 -28.10
CA ARG A 414 27.00 -2.59 -27.40
C ARG A 414 27.40 -2.24 -25.97
N LEU A 415 27.97 -3.20 -25.23
CA LEU A 415 28.46 -2.96 -23.88
C LEU A 415 29.56 -1.90 -23.88
N GLU A 416 30.47 -1.94 -24.85
CA GLU A 416 31.51 -0.91 -25.02
C GLU A 416 30.90 0.50 -25.25
N SER A 417 29.87 0.61 -26.09
CA SER A 417 29.15 1.88 -26.32
C SER A 417 28.46 2.42 -25.06
N ILE A 418 27.84 1.52 -24.29
CA ILE A 418 27.22 1.86 -23.00
C ILE A 418 28.28 2.34 -22.00
N CYS A 419 29.35 1.57 -21.82
CA CYS A 419 30.45 1.91 -20.93
C CYS A 419 31.11 3.24 -21.32
N GLY A 420 31.37 3.47 -22.61
CA GLY A 420 31.96 4.72 -23.09
C GLY A 420 31.05 5.94 -22.88
N SER A 421 29.73 5.75 -22.88
CA SER A 421 28.77 6.83 -22.61
C SER A 421 28.58 7.11 -21.11
N LEU A 422 28.64 6.09 -20.26
CA LEU A 422 28.53 6.22 -18.80
C LEU A 422 29.83 6.70 -18.15
N PHE A 423 30.97 6.27 -18.68
CA PHE A 423 32.31 6.53 -18.13
C PHE A 423 33.21 7.17 -19.19
N PRO A 424 32.96 8.44 -19.57
CA PRO A 424 33.80 9.14 -20.54
C PRO A 424 35.23 9.30 -19.98
N LYS A 425 36.23 8.90 -20.78
CA LYS A 425 37.65 9.02 -20.41
C LYS A 425 38.01 10.49 -20.12
N GLY A 426 38.57 10.77 -18.95
CA GLY A 426 39.12 12.08 -18.59
C GLY A 426 38.18 13.08 -17.91
N LYS A 427 36.95 12.68 -17.52
CA LYS A 427 36.07 13.51 -16.67
C LYS A 427 35.93 12.88 -15.28
N SER A 428 36.23 13.67 -14.24
CA SER A 428 35.90 13.30 -12.85
C SER A 428 34.38 13.12 -12.76
N ILE A 429 33.97 11.94 -12.31
CA ILE A 429 32.57 11.53 -12.27
C ILE A 429 31.88 12.32 -11.14
N TYR A 430 31.04 13.29 -11.50
CA TYR A 430 30.07 13.89 -10.58
C TYR A 430 28.73 13.23 -10.86
N TRP A 431 28.39 12.20 -10.09
CA TRP A 431 27.00 11.75 -9.92
C TRP A 431 26.38 12.53 -8.78
#